data_AF-A0A2U9IG75-F1
#
_entry.id   AF-A0A2U9IG75-F1
#
_cell.length_a   1.000
_cell.length_b   1.000
_cell.length_c   1.000
_cell.angle_alpha   90.00
_cell.angle_beta   90.00
_cell.angle_gamma   90.00
#
_symmetry.space_group_name_H-M   'P 1'
#
loop_
_entity.id
_entity.type
_entity.pdbx_description
1 polymer ?
#
loop_
_entity_poly.entity_id
_entity_poly.type
_entity_poly.pdbx_seq_one_letter_code
_entity_poly.pdbx_strand_id
1 'polypeptide(L)'
;MTDSTTDSEEEALYRKISEIREELGKLKDKKRSLFEDLSKLKQKRSEKISKLRSIREQVFTLRNEYKSKIDELNQLKEKKQSLLSYIQEMRKEFEEIRNLMKQSQGMNPDMLEKRIKSLEWRIETSSLSLEEEKKIIQKIAELEKKLSESKKFLKIKEKGSEERAEFLAKRIELSTVREQMSKLINEISEKRKVLKSLVDERNKLRKELDEITGEINKKKDEISKLNSEFSVKKDELNKYTKQLSEYKNGIYNRYYAENKNIDIKKGIDNFAEIGKNKDLLEKKKKVVEEKLKNGGRLSFEELLILYGNENKDDGTANK
;
A
#
# COMPACT_ATOMS: atom_id res chain seq x y z
N MET A 1 -43.25 -12.98 56.27
CA MET A 1 -43.34 -11.73 55.49
C MET A 1 -41.99 -11.24 54.96
N THR A 2 -40.87 -11.89 55.31
CA THR A 2 -39.52 -11.54 54.84
C THR A 2 -39.17 -12.15 53.47
N ASP A 3 -39.77 -13.28 53.09
CA ASP A 3 -39.46 -13.99 51.85
C ASP A 3 -39.92 -13.26 50.57
N SER A 4 -41.06 -12.55 50.61
CA SER A 4 -41.58 -11.85 49.42
C SER A 4 -40.78 -10.60 49.05
N THR A 5 -40.15 -9.96 50.03
CA THR A 5 -39.26 -8.81 49.81
C THR A 5 -37.88 -9.24 49.32
N THR A 6 -37.40 -10.41 49.72
CA THR A 6 -36.11 -10.94 49.26
C THR A 6 -36.15 -11.42 47.81
N ASP A 7 -37.22 -12.11 47.40
CA ASP A 7 -37.39 -12.54 46.01
C ASP A 7 -37.47 -11.34 45.04
N SER A 8 -38.09 -10.24 45.47
CA SER A 8 -38.22 -9.03 44.65
C SER A 8 -36.89 -8.32 44.36
N GLU A 9 -35.92 -8.36 45.28
CA GLU A 9 -34.60 -7.74 45.10
C GLU A 9 -33.68 -8.60 44.21
N GLU A 10 -33.75 -9.92 44.35
CA GLU A 10 -33.03 -10.88 43.50
C GLU A 10 -33.52 -10.81 42.05
N GLU A 11 -34.83 -10.77 41.84
CA GLU A 11 -35.43 -10.59 40.51
C GLU A 11 -35.00 -9.26 39.85
N ALA A 12 -34.92 -8.18 40.62
CA ALA A 12 -34.47 -6.88 40.12
C ALA A 12 -33.00 -6.90 39.67
N LEU A 13 -32.12 -7.61 40.40
CA LEU A 13 -30.72 -7.82 40.00
C LEU A 13 -30.62 -8.68 38.72
N TYR A 14 -31.44 -9.73 38.61
CA TYR A 14 -31.50 -10.55 37.41
C TYR A 14 -31.94 -9.78 36.17
N ARG A 15 -32.96 -8.92 36.29
CA ARG A 15 -33.42 -8.06 35.19
C ARG A 15 -32.33 -7.11 34.73
N LYS A 16 -31.67 -6.40 35.66
CA LYS A 16 -30.55 -5.49 35.34
C LYS A 16 -29.37 -6.22 34.68
N ILE A 17 -29.01 -7.40 35.17
CA ILE A 17 -27.95 -8.23 34.56
C ILE A 17 -28.33 -8.65 33.14
N SER A 18 -29.60 -9.02 32.92
CA SER A 18 -30.10 -9.41 31.60
C SER A 18 -30.07 -8.24 30.61
N GLU A 19 -30.54 -7.07 31.03
CA GLU A 19 -30.52 -5.84 30.23
C GLU A 19 -29.08 -5.48 29.81
N ILE A 20 -28.15 -5.44 30.77
CA ILE A 20 -26.74 -5.13 30.47
C ILE A 20 -26.12 -6.19 29.53
N ARG A 21 -26.46 -7.47 29.68
CA ARG A 21 -26.00 -8.53 28.77
C ARG A 21 -26.53 -8.33 27.35
N GLU A 22 -27.79 -7.95 27.20
CA GLU A 22 -28.39 -7.68 25.89
C GLU A 22 -27.72 -6.48 25.22
N GLU A 23 -27.48 -5.40 25.97
CA GLU A 23 -26.76 -4.23 25.49
C GLU A 23 -25.31 -4.53 25.10
N LEU A 24 -24.59 -5.34 25.88
CA LEU A 24 -23.27 -5.83 25.53
C LEU A 24 -23.31 -6.70 24.26
N GLY A 25 -24.39 -7.46 24.03
CA GLY A 25 -24.65 -8.17 22.78
C GLY A 25 -24.74 -7.21 21.60
N LYS A 26 -25.62 -6.20 21.70
CA LYS A 26 -25.78 -5.15 20.66
C LYS A 26 -24.48 -4.41 20.37
N LEU A 27 -23.68 -4.09 21.40
CA LEU A 27 -22.37 -3.46 21.24
C LEU A 27 -21.35 -4.37 20.54
N LYS A 28 -21.36 -5.68 20.83
CA LYS A 28 -20.52 -6.67 20.11
C LYS A 28 -20.87 -6.76 18.64
N ASP A 29 -22.15 -6.80 18.31
CA ASP A 29 -22.60 -6.91 16.91
C ASP A 29 -22.23 -5.65 16.12
N LYS A 30 -22.47 -4.47 16.69
CA LYS A 30 -22.02 -3.19 16.10
C LYS A 30 -20.50 -3.13 15.93
N LYS A 31 -19.74 -3.63 16.91
CA LYS A 31 -18.28 -3.69 16.81
C LYS A 31 -17.85 -4.64 15.69
N ARG A 32 -18.48 -5.80 15.55
CA ARG A 32 -18.20 -6.75 14.47
C ARG A 32 -18.46 -6.14 13.09
N SER A 33 -19.62 -5.51 12.89
CA SER A 33 -19.94 -4.86 11.61
C SER A 33 -18.94 -3.74 11.26
N LEU A 34 -18.55 -2.92 12.24
CA LEU A 34 -17.54 -1.89 12.02
C LEU A 34 -16.15 -2.47 11.66
N PHE A 35 -15.76 -3.60 12.26
CA PHE A 35 -14.51 -4.27 11.88
C PHE A 35 -14.56 -4.85 10.47
N GLU A 36 -15.68 -5.43 10.06
CA GLU A 36 -15.87 -5.93 8.70
C GLU A 36 -15.76 -4.78 7.68
N ASP A 37 -16.40 -3.65 7.94
CA ASP A 37 -16.28 -2.46 7.11
C ASP A 37 -14.86 -1.89 7.09
N LEU A 38 -14.20 -1.81 8.25
CA LEU A 38 -12.81 -1.38 8.35
C LEU A 38 -11.88 -2.28 7.54
N SER A 39 -12.12 -3.60 7.57
CA SER A 39 -11.37 -4.57 6.77
C SER A 39 -11.56 -4.31 5.28
N LYS A 40 -12.80 -4.15 4.82
CA LYS A 40 -13.13 -3.81 3.42
C LYS A 40 -12.47 -2.50 2.98
N LEU A 41 -12.49 -1.45 3.82
CA LEU A 41 -11.83 -0.18 3.53
C LEU A 41 -10.31 -0.32 3.45
N LYS A 42 -9.69 -1.09 4.35
CA LYS A 42 -8.25 -1.38 4.31
C LYS A 42 -7.87 -2.13 3.04
N GLN A 43 -8.68 -3.11 2.61
CA GLN A 43 -8.47 -3.84 1.37
C GLN A 43 -8.52 -2.89 0.17
N LYS A 44 -9.59 -2.09 0.03
CA LYS A 44 -9.71 -1.07 -1.02
C LYS A 44 -8.55 -0.09 -1.02
N ARG A 45 -8.09 0.35 0.16
CA ARG A 45 -6.91 1.21 0.31
C ARG A 45 -5.66 0.53 -0.24
N SER A 46 -5.45 -0.73 0.10
CA SER A 46 -4.28 -1.50 -0.36
C SER A 46 -4.25 -1.67 -1.89
N GLU A 47 -5.40 -1.95 -2.50
CA GLU A 47 -5.57 -2.07 -3.95
C GLU A 47 -5.33 -0.73 -4.66
N LYS A 48 -5.81 0.39 -4.10
CA LYS A 48 -5.52 1.72 -4.66
C LYS A 48 -4.05 2.11 -4.50
N ILE A 49 -3.40 1.72 -3.40
CA ILE A 49 -1.97 1.94 -3.19
C ILE A 49 -1.15 1.15 -4.23
N SER A 50 -1.51 -0.11 -4.52
CA SER A 50 -0.79 -0.91 -5.53
C SER A 50 -0.95 -0.30 -6.93
N LYS A 51 -2.16 0.11 -7.31
CA LYS A 51 -2.41 0.86 -8.56
C LYS A 51 -1.58 2.15 -8.61
N LEU A 52 -1.55 2.91 -7.53
CA LEU A 52 -0.76 4.14 -7.45
C LEU A 52 0.75 3.91 -7.58
N ARG A 53 1.27 2.77 -7.09
CA ARG A 53 2.67 2.38 -7.31
C ARG A 53 2.94 2.07 -8.77
N SER A 54 2.09 1.26 -9.40
CA SER A 54 2.23 0.93 -10.83
C SER A 54 2.18 2.17 -11.72
N ILE A 55 1.27 3.13 -11.46
CA ILE A 55 1.22 4.39 -12.22
C ILE A 55 2.47 5.23 -11.97
N ARG A 56 3.03 5.24 -10.76
CA ARG A 56 4.29 5.94 -10.48
C ARG A 56 5.45 5.37 -11.29
N GLU A 57 5.54 4.05 -11.39
CA GLU A 57 6.56 3.36 -12.21
C GLU A 57 6.38 3.64 -13.70
N GLN A 58 5.15 3.59 -14.21
CA GLN A 58 4.82 3.96 -15.59
C GLN A 58 5.16 5.44 -15.88
N VAL A 59 4.84 6.35 -14.97
CA VAL A 59 5.18 7.77 -15.11
C VAL A 59 6.70 7.98 -15.09
N PHE A 60 7.43 7.23 -14.26
CA PHE A 60 8.88 7.31 -14.19
C PHE A 60 9.54 6.84 -15.49
N THR A 61 9.16 5.66 -15.98
CA THR A 61 9.66 5.08 -17.24
C THR A 61 9.34 6.00 -18.42
N LEU A 62 8.10 6.46 -18.55
CA LEU A 62 7.71 7.40 -19.62
C LEU A 62 8.45 8.73 -19.53
N ARG A 63 8.77 9.24 -18.35
CA ARG A 63 9.57 10.47 -18.21
C ARG A 63 11.00 10.27 -18.68
N ASN A 64 11.61 9.13 -18.38
CA ASN A 64 12.97 8.83 -18.84
C ASN A 64 13.00 8.71 -20.37
N GLU A 65 12.04 8.00 -20.95
CA GLU A 65 11.92 7.90 -22.41
C GLU A 65 11.57 9.24 -23.08
N TYR A 66 10.75 10.08 -22.43
CA TYR A 66 10.45 11.42 -22.91
C TYR A 66 11.71 12.29 -22.91
N LYS A 67 12.53 12.18 -21.87
CA LYS A 67 13.82 12.87 -21.78
C LYS A 67 14.78 12.41 -22.88
N SER A 68 14.95 11.10 -23.08
CA SER A 68 15.84 10.57 -24.12
C SER A 68 15.42 11.04 -25.51
N LYS A 69 14.12 11.03 -25.83
CA LYS A 69 13.62 11.54 -27.11
C LYS A 69 13.82 13.04 -27.29
N ILE A 70 13.75 13.83 -26.20
CA ILE A 70 14.09 15.26 -26.26
C ILE A 70 15.57 15.45 -26.57
N ASP A 71 16.44 14.66 -25.95
CA ASP A 71 17.88 14.74 -26.18
C ASP A 71 18.20 14.36 -27.64
N GLU A 72 17.59 13.30 -28.17
CA GLU A 72 17.67 12.92 -29.59
C GLU A 72 17.17 14.05 -30.51
N LEU A 73 16.04 14.69 -30.17
CA LEU A 73 15.50 15.81 -30.94
C LEU A 73 16.47 17.01 -30.94
N ASN A 74 17.13 17.28 -29.82
CA ASN A 74 18.12 18.36 -29.73
C ASN A 74 19.36 18.05 -30.58
N GLN A 75 19.87 16.81 -30.56
CA GLN A 75 20.96 16.39 -31.44
C GLN A 75 20.59 16.53 -32.92
N LEU A 76 19.35 16.19 -33.31
CA LEU A 76 18.89 16.39 -34.68
C LEU A 76 18.74 17.87 -35.05
N LYS A 77 18.37 18.74 -34.12
CA LYS A 77 18.35 20.20 -34.34
C LYS A 77 19.75 20.74 -34.59
N GLU A 78 20.75 20.29 -33.83
CA GLU A 78 22.16 20.67 -34.04
C GLU A 78 22.66 20.18 -35.40
N LYS A 79 22.41 18.91 -35.74
CA LYS A 79 22.74 18.35 -37.07
C LYS A 79 22.05 19.10 -38.21
N LYS A 80 20.78 19.49 -38.04
CA LYS A 80 20.06 20.31 -39.01
C LYS A 80 20.73 21.67 -39.19
N GLN A 81 21.18 22.30 -38.10
CA GLN A 81 21.81 23.61 -38.15
C GLN A 81 23.19 23.55 -38.81
N SER A 82 24.01 22.54 -38.52
CA SER A 82 25.30 22.34 -39.19
C SER A 82 25.15 22.00 -40.68
N LEU A 83 24.16 21.19 -41.04
CA LEU A 83 23.84 20.94 -42.45
C LEU A 83 23.38 22.22 -43.16
N LEU A 84 22.61 23.09 -42.49
CA LEU A 84 22.18 24.36 -43.07
C LEU A 84 23.34 25.32 -43.29
N SER A 85 24.28 25.44 -42.34
CA SER A 85 25.47 26.28 -42.53
C SER A 85 26.35 25.75 -43.67
N TYR A 86 26.57 24.44 -43.73
CA TYR A 86 27.35 23.82 -44.81
C TYR A 86 26.70 24.00 -46.19
N ILE A 87 25.37 23.86 -46.27
CA ILE A 87 24.60 24.14 -47.50
C ILE A 87 24.68 25.62 -47.90
N GLN A 88 24.76 26.54 -46.94
CA GLN A 88 24.95 27.97 -47.21
C GLN A 88 26.35 28.28 -47.71
N GLU A 89 27.37 27.63 -47.16
CA GLU A 89 28.77 27.73 -47.62
C GLU A 89 28.92 27.22 -49.05
N MET A 90 28.45 26.00 -49.35
CA MET A 90 28.44 25.47 -50.72
C MET A 90 27.71 26.38 -51.71
N ARG A 91 26.62 27.05 -51.29
CA ARG A 91 25.92 28.02 -52.17
C ARG A 91 26.80 29.20 -52.55
N LYS A 92 27.65 29.68 -51.65
CA LYS A 92 28.59 30.77 -51.94
C LYS A 92 29.68 30.28 -52.88
N GLU A 93 30.22 29.09 -52.65
CA GLU A 93 31.23 28.45 -53.52
C GLU A 93 30.69 28.27 -54.95
N PHE A 94 29.45 27.81 -55.11
CA PHE A 94 28.81 27.74 -56.44
C PHE A 94 28.69 29.09 -57.12
N GLU A 95 28.43 30.16 -56.37
CA GLU A 95 28.29 31.51 -56.92
C GLU A 95 29.63 32.03 -57.41
N GLU A 96 30.71 31.77 -56.68
CA GLU A 96 32.09 32.05 -57.08
C GLU A 96 32.49 31.27 -58.34
N ILE A 97 32.24 29.96 -58.36
CA ILE A 97 32.51 29.08 -59.52
C ILE A 97 31.69 29.51 -60.74
N ARG A 98 30.43 29.91 -60.53
CA ARG A 98 29.58 30.42 -61.61
C ARG A 98 30.12 31.74 -62.18
N ASN A 99 30.66 32.61 -61.35
CA ASN A 99 31.28 33.86 -61.79
C ASN A 99 32.57 33.59 -62.58
N LEU A 100 33.42 32.67 -62.11
CA LEU A 100 34.62 32.21 -62.83
C LEU A 100 34.26 31.57 -64.19
N MET A 101 33.21 30.75 -64.22
CA MET A 101 32.72 30.16 -65.48
C MET A 101 32.22 31.20 -66.48
N LYS A 102 31.53 32.26 -66.02
CA LYS A 102 31.07 33.35 -66.90
C LYS A 102 32.24 34.12 -67.52
N GLN A 103 33.35 34.29 -66.78
CA GLN A 103 34.55 34.98 -67.26
C GLN A 103 35.32 34.16 -68.31
N SER A 104 35.18 32.82 -68.29
CA SER A 104 36.03 31.88 -69.03
C SER A 104 35.37 31.30 -70.30
N GLN A 105 34.57 32.07 -71.05
CA GLN A 105 33.84 31.54 -72.21
C GLN A 105 34.75 30.88 -73.29
N GLY A 106 34.77 29.54 -73.26
CA GLY A 106 34.31 28.69 -74.37
C GLY A 106 35.26 28.42 -75.54
N MET A 107 36.14 27.41 -75.40
CA MET A 107 36.59 26.56 -76.52
C MET A 107 36.86 25.14 -76.03
N ASN A 108 36.64 24.15 -76.90
CA ASN A 108 36.81 22.73 -76.57
C ASN A 108 38.31 22.37 -76.60
N PRO A 109 38.93 21.92 -75.49
CA PRO A 109 40.39 21.79 -75.42
C PRO A 109 40.94 20.70 -76.36
N ASP A 110 40.17 19.65 -76.62
CA ASP A 110 40.56 18.57 -77.52
C ASP A 110 40.70 19.05 -78.99
N MET A 111 39.84 19.98 -79.41
CA MET A 111 39.91 20.58 -80.75
C MET A 111 41.09 21.55 -80.90
N LEU A 112 41.42 22.27 -79.83
CA LEU A 112 42.61 23.13 -79.79
C LEU A 112 43.90 22.31 -79.83
N GLU A 113 43.96 21.19 -79.11
CA GLU A 113 45.13 20.30 -79.07
C GLU A 113 45.39 19.64 -80.43
N LYS A 114 44.33 19.16 -81.10
CA LYS A 114 44.41 18.64 -82.48
C LYS A 114 44.88 19.71 -83.46
N ARG A 115 44.46 20.96 -83.28
CA ARG A 115 44.86 22.07 -84.16
C ARG A 115 46.32 22.46 -83.97
N ILE A 116 46.81 22.49 -82.72
CA ILE A 116 48.22 22.73 -82.40
C ILE A 116 49.10 21.66 -83.05
N LYS A 117 48.80 20.38 -82.81
CA LYS A 117 49.54 19.24 -83.41
C LYS A 117 49.58 19.29 -84.94
N SER A 118 48.48 19.71 -85.59
CA SER A 118 48.44 19.85 -87.04
C SER A 118 49.33 20.98 -87.59
N LEU A 119 49.54 22.04 -86.79
CA LEU A 119 50.38 23.18 -87.16
C LEU A 119 51.86 22.89 -86.88
N GLU A 120 52.16 22.19 -85.78
CA GLU A 120 53.49 21.68 -85.45
C GLU A 120 53.98 20.69 -86.52
N TRP A 121 53.15 19.71 -86.88
CA TRP A 121 53.46 18.76 -87.95
C TRP A 121 53.76 19.48 -89.28
N ARG A 122 53.02 20.56 -89.58
CA ARG A 122 53.25 21.36 -90.79
C ARG A 122 54.59 22.11 -90.75
N ILE A 123 55.04 22.58 -89.59
CA ILE A 123 56.40 23.15 -89.43
C ILE A 123 57.45 22.05 -89.64
N GLU A 124 57.24 20.85 -89.11
CA GLU A 124 58.20 19.75 -89.19
C GLU A 124 58.35 19.13 -90.59
N THR A 125 57.27 19.07 -91.37
CA THR A 125 57.25 18.35 -92.67
C THR A 125 57.28 19.24 -93.91
N SER A 126 57.26 20.58 -93.80
CA SER A 126 57.25 21.46 -94.96
C SER A 126 58.36 22.52 -94.97
N SER A 127 58.94 22.79 -96.14
CA SER A 127 59.92 23.85 -96.35
C SER A 127 59.21 25.20 -96.49
N LEU A 128 58.96 25.85 -95.36
CA LEU A 128 58.27 27.14 -95.28
C LEU A 128 59.25 28.31 -95.40
N SER A 129 58.74 29.47 -95.81
CA SER A 129 59.50 30.72 -95.68
C SER A 129 59.55 31.16 -94.21
N LEU A 130 60.61 31.89 -93.85
CA LEU A 130 60.86 32.38 -92.49
C LEU A 130 59.70 33.26 -91.94
N GLU A 131 58.91 33.89 -92.82
CA GLU A 131 57.72 34.66 -92.44
C GLU A 131 56.49 33.79 -92.18
N GLU A 132 56.28 32.74 -92.98
CA GLU A 132 55.16 31.81 -92.81
C GLU A 132 55.35 30.94 -91.56
N GLU A 133 56.58 30.53 -91.29
CA GLU A 133 56.95 29.80 -90.08
C GLU A 133 56.68 30.65 -88.82
N LYS A 134 57.09 31.94 -88.83
CA LYS A 134 56.76 32.89 -87.75
C LYS A 134 55.25 33.06 -87.54
N LYS A 135 54.46 33.13 -88.61
CA LYS A 135 52.98 33.22 -88.52
C LYS A 135 52.37 31.96 -87.92
N ILE A 136 52.87 30.78 -88.27
CA ILE A 136 52.38 29.52 -87.70
C ILE A 136 52.76 29.43 -86.22
N ILE A 137 53.99 29.80 -85.84
CA ILE A 137 54.46 29.83 -84.45
C ILE A 137 53.62 30.80 -83.60
N GLN A 138 53.35 32.02 -84.08
CA GLN A 138 52.46 32.96 -83.37
C GLN A 138 51.06 32.37 -83.17
N LYS A 139 50.55 31.67 -84.17
CA LYS A 139 49.23 31.02 -84.12
C LYS A 139 49.21 29.83 -83.15
N ILE A 140 50.29 29.06 -83.08
CA ILE A 140 50.46 28.01 -82.06
C ILE A 140 50.48 28.63 -80.67
N ALA A 141 51.26 29.69 -80.42
CA ALA A 141 51.31 30.36 -79.12
C ALA A 141 49.95 30.93 -78.67
N GLU A 142 49.14 31.48 -79.60
CA GLU A 142 47.76 31.89 -79.32
C GLU A 142 46.85 30.70 -79.00
N LEU A 143 46.98 29.60 -79.74
CA LEU A 143 46.20 28.39 -79.51
C LEU A 143 46.59 27.69 -78.20
N GLU A 144 47.86 27.69 -77.82
CA GLU A 144 48.36 27.16 -76.55
C GLU A 144 47.85 27.98 -75.36
N LYS A 145 47.84 29.31 -75.47
CA LYS A 145 47.21 30.18 -74.45
C LYS A 145 45.73 29.82 -74.29
N LYS A 146 44.98 29.74 -75.39
CA LYS A 146 43.56 29.33 -75.40
C LYS A 146 43.35 27.91 -74.86
N LEU A 147 44.26 26.97 -75.17
CA LEU A 147 44.23 25.59 -74.66
C LEU A 147 44.42 25.58 -73.13
N SER A 148 45.35 26.38 -72.62
CA SER A 148 45.61 26.48 -71.19
C SER A 148 44.41 27.04 -70.42
N GLU A 149 43.74 28.05 -70.98
CA GLU A 149 42.50 28.63 -70.43
C GLU A 149 41.35 27.62 -70.47
N SER A 150 41.20 26.89 -71.58
CA SER A 150 40.20 25.84 -71.74
C SER A 150 40.41 24.64 -70.79
N LYS A 151 41.66 24.21 -70.56
CA LYS A 151 41.99 23.17 -69.56
C LYS A 151 41.67 23.65 -68.13
N LYS A 152 41.91 24.93 -67.80
CA LYS A 152 41.49 25.51 -66.51
C LYS A 152 39.97 25.52 -66.38
N PHE A 153 39.25 25.86 -67.44
CA PHE A 153 37.78 25.83 -67.47
C PHE A 153 37.21 24.43 -67.22
N LEU A 154 37.75 23.39 -67.87
CA LEU A 154 37.32 22.00 -67.63
C LEU A 154 37.47 21.61 -66.17
N LYS A 155 38.61 21.91 -65.54
CA LYS A 155 38.82 21.62 -64.11
C LYS A 155 37.81 22.33 -63.21
N ILE A 156 37.48 23.59 -63.51
CA ILE A 156 36.45 24.34 -62.76
C ILE A 156 35.07 23.71 -62.95
N LYS A 157 34.76 23.24 -64.15
CA LYS A 157 33.49 22.58 -64.47
C LYS A 157 33.37 21.22 -63.78
N GLU A 158 34.43 20.42 -63.75
CA GLU A 158 34.49 19.14 -63.03
C GLU A 158 34.27 19.35 -61.54
N LYS A 159 35.02 20.27 -60.91
CA LYS A 159 34.81 20.66 -59.50
C LYS A 159 33.38 21.13 -59.22
N GLY A 160 32.84 22.00 -60.07
CA GLY A 160 31.46 22.45 -59.93
C GLY A 160 30.42 21.33 -60.10
N SER A 161 30.75 20.24 -60.81
CA SER A 161 29.88 19.07 -60.91
C SER A 161 29.94 18.17 -59.68
N GLU A 162 31.14 17.98 -59.11
CA GLU A 162 31.37 17.23 -57.87
C GLU A 162 30.68 17.91 -56.69
N GLU A 163 30.94 19.20 -56.48
CA GLU A 163 30.28 19.99 -55.44
C GLU A 163 28.76 19.94 -55.57
N ARG A 164 28.23 19.96 -56.81
CA ARG A 164 26.79 19.89 -57.06
C ARG A 164 26.19 18.55 -56.66
N ALA A 165 26.93 17.46 -56.85
CA ALA A 165 26.53 16.15 -56.34
C ALA A 165 26.54 16.12 -54.81
N GLU A 166 27.59 16.65 -54.17
CA GLU A 166 27.69 16.76 -52.70
C GLU A 166 26.55 17.62 -52.12
N PHE A 167 26.25 18.76 -52.74
CA PHE A 167 25.14 19.63 -52.35
C PHE A 167 23.80 18.90 -52.40
N LEU A 168 23.54 18.12 -53.45
CA LEU A 168 22.32 17.32 -53.56
C LEU A 168 22.27 16.25 -52.47
N ALA A 169 23.37 15.56 -52.20
CA ALA A 169 23.47 14.60 -51.11
C ALA A 169 23.16 15.25 -49.75
N LYS A 170 23.78 16.39 -49.44
CA LYS A 170 23.51 17.15 -48.20
C LYS A 170 22.08 17.67 -48.10
N ARG A 171 21.47 18.03 -49.22
CA ARG A 171 20.05 18.42 -49.26
C ARG A 171 19.13 17.24 -48.98
N ILE A 172 19.46 16.04 -49.46
CA ILE A 172 18.75 14.81 -49.12
C ILE A 172 18.92 14.50 -47.63
N GLU A 173 20.15 14.53 -47.10
CA GLU A 173 20.42 14.38 -45.66
C GLU A 173 19.60 15.38 -44.82
N LEU A 174 19.51 16.64 -45.23
CA LEU A 174 18.70 17.63 -44.54
C LEU A 174 17.21 17.28 -44.55
N SER A 175 16.71 16.71 -45.66
CA SER A 175 15.31 16.29 -45.77
C SER A 175 15.01 15.10 -44.86
N THR A 176 15.91 14.12 -44.78
CA THR A 176 15.75 12.95 -43.91
C THR A 176 15.81 13.34 -42.44
N VAL A 177 16.72 14.25 -42.06
CA VAL A 177 16.77 14.82 -40.70
C VAL A 177 15.47 15.53 -40.34
N ARG A 178 14.89 16.32 -41.25
CA ARG A 178 13.60 16.99 -41.01
C ARG A 178 12.47 15.98 -40.82
N GLU A 179 12.44 14.91 -41.60
CA GLU A 179 11.45 13.85 -41.47
C GLU A 179 11.58 13.13 -40.12
N GLN A 180 12.80 12.74 -39.73
CA GLN A 180 13.09 12.13 -38.43
C GLN A 180 12.65 13.05 -37.27
N MET A 181 12.96 14.35 -37.35
CA MET A 181 12.50 15.32 -36.37
C MET A 181 10.97 15.37 -36.29
N SER A 182 10.26 15.35 -37.41
CA SER A 182 8.79 15.37 -37.42
C SER A 182 8.20 14.14 -36.72
N LYS A 183 8.76 12.95 -36.98
CA LYS A 183 8.36 11.69 -36.34
C LYS A 183 8.59 11.76 -34.82
N LEU A 184 9.78 12.19 -34.39
CA LEU A 184 10.10 12.36 -32.97
C LEU A 184 9.20 13.38 -32.28
N ILE A 185 8.89 14.51 -32.93
CA ILE A 185 7.97 15.51 -32.37
C ILE A 185 6.58 14.92 -32.14
N ASN A 186 6.07 14.13 -33.09
CA ASN A 186 4.78 13.46 -32.94
C ASN A 186 4.81 12.45 -31.78
N GLU A 187 5.83 11.61 -31.70
CA GLU A 187 6.00 10.65 -30.60
C GLU A 187 6.13 11.34 -29.24
N ILE A 188 6.86 12.46 -29.14
CA ILE A 188 6.99 13.27 -27.93
C ILE A 188 5.62 13.85 -27.55
N SER A 189 4.84 14.33 -28.52
CA SER A 189 3.49 14.87 -28.31
C SER A 189 2.54 13.79 -27.76
N GLU A 190 2.55 12.60 -28.34
CA GLU A 190 1.77 11.45 -27.88
C GLU A 190 2.16 11.02 -26.47
N LYS A 191 3.45 10.84 -26.20
CA LYS A 191 3.95 10.53 -24.85
C LYS A 191 3.57 11.59 -23.84
N ARG A 192 3.58 12.88 -24.22
CA ARG A 192 3.13 13.97 -23.36
C ARG A 192 1.66 13.86 -23.00
N LYS A 193 0.79 13.46 -23.96
CA LYS A 193 -0.64 13.22 -23.70
C LYS A 193 -0.84 12.07 -22.71
N VAL A 194 -0.16 10.94 -22.93
CA VAL A 194 -0.21 9.77 -22.04
C VAL A 194 0.31 10.12 -20.64
N LEU A 195 1.42 10.87 -20.56
CA LEU A 195 1.96 11.32 -19.28
C LEU A 195 0.95 12.21 -18.53
N LYS A 196 0.24 13.08 -19.25
CA LYS A 196 -0.79 13.94 -18.65
C LYS A 196 -1.95 13.10 -18.10
N SER A 197 -2.47 12.14 -18.87
CA SER A 197 -3.56 11.28 -18.40
C SER A 197 -3.17 10.45 -17.17
N LEU A 198 -1.97 9.86 -17.15
CA LEU A 198 -1.47 9.13 -15.99
C LEU A 198 -1.28 10.00 -14.75
N VAL A 199 -0.85 11.26 -14.94
CA VAL A 199 -0.75 12.22 -13.84
C VAL A 199 -2.12 12.57 -13.28
N ASP A 200 -3.12 12.75 -14.15
CA ASP A 200 -4.50 13.03 -13.75
C ASP A 200 -5.12 11.84 -13.01
N GLU A 201 -4.94 10.61 -13.50
CA GLU A 201 -5.35 9.38 -12.82
C GLU A 201 -4.69 9.22 -11.46
N ARG A 202 -3.37 9.47 -11.38
CA ARG A 202 -2.62 9.46 -10.11
C ARG A 202 -3.19 10.47 -9.12
N ASN A 203 -3.56 11.66 -9.57
CA ASN A 203 -4.14 12.69 -8.70
C ASN A 203 -5.54 12.29 -8.21
N LYS A 204 -6.38 11.68 -9.07
CA LYS A 204 -7.69 11.14 -8.68
C LYS A 204 -7.54 10.04 -7.63
N LEU A 205 -6.69 9.05 -7.88
CA LEU A 205 -6.42 7.96 -6.92
C LEU A 205 -5.89 8.48 -5.58
N ARG A 206 -5.09 9.56 -5.58
CA ARG A 206 -4.61 10.18 -4.36
C ARG A 206 -5.74 10.78 -3.53
N LYS A 207 -6.66 11.53 -4.16
CA LYS A 207 -7.84 12.08 -3.48
C LYS A 207 -8.70 10.98 -2.88
N GLU A 208 -8.99 9.94 -3.67
CA GLU A 208 -9.75 8.78 -3.19
C GLU A 208 -9.05 8.04 -2.04
N LEU A 209 -7.72 7.99 -2.03
CA LEU A 209 -6.95 7.41 -0.92
C LEU A 209 -7.03 8.26 0.34
N ASP A 210 -7.00 9.58 0.20
CA ASP A 210 -7.14 10.51 1.32
C ASP A 210 -8.53 10.39 1.94
N GLU A 211 -9.58 10.28 1.13
CA GLU A 211 -10.96 10.02 1.55
C GLU A 211 -11.09 8.69 2.31
N ILE A 212 -10.61 7.58 1.73
CA ILE A 212 -10.63 6.27 2.40
C ILE A 212 -9.83 6.30 3.70
N THR A 213 -8.71 7.01 3.74
CA THR A 213 -7.91 7.15 4.97
C THR A 213 -8.68 7.92 6.04
N GLY A 214 -9.42 8.97 5.65
CA GLY A 214 -10.34 9.68 6.53
C GLY A 214 -11.46 8.79 7.08
N GLU A 215 -12.10 7.99 6.23
CA GLU A 215 -13.15 7.03 6.65
C GLU A 215 -12.60 5.96 7.60
N ILE A 216 -11.40 5.43 7.33
CA ILE A 216 -10.73 4.47 8.22
C ILE A 216 -10.49 5.08 9.59
N ASN A 217 -10.04 6.33 9.67
CA ASN A 217 -9.80 7.00 10.95
C ASN A 217 -11.11 7.23 11.71
N LYS A 218 -12.17 7.69 11.04
CA LYS A 218 -13.51 7.83 11.66
C LYS A 218 -14.02 6.51 12.24
N LYS A 219 -13.95 5.41 11.48
CA LYS A 219 -14.35 4.08 11.99
C LYS A 219 -13.47 3.60 13.14
N LYS A 220 -12.17 3.92 13.16
CA LYS A 220 -11.31 3.62 14.31
C LYS A 220 -11.74 4.37 15.57
N ASP A 221 -12.13 5.64 15.43
CA ASP A 221 -12.62 6.46 16.53
C ASP A 221 -13.98 5.97 17.04
N GLU A 222 -14.86 5.51 16.15
CA GLU A 222 -16.12 4.84 16.54
C GLU A 222 -15.85 3.55 17.31
N ILE A 223 -14.90 2.73 16.85
CA ILE A 223 -14.50 1.49 17.54
C ILE A 223 -13.89 1.80 18.91
N SER A 224 -13.10 2.86 19.05
CA SER A 224 -12.50 3.24 20.34
C SER A 224 -13.58 3.68 21.34
N LYS A 225 -14.55 4.49 20.91
CA LYS A 225 -15.73 4.88 21.72
C LYS A 225 -16.55 3.66 22.14
N LEU A 226 -16.87 2.76 21.20
CA LEU A 226 -17.57 1.51 21.52
C LEU A 226 -16.79 0.63 22.50
N ASN A 227 -15.46 0.59 22.42
CA ASN A 227 -14.64 -0.15 23.38
C ASN A 227 -14.72 0.45 24.78
N SER A 228 -14.73 1.78 24.91
CA SER A 228 -14.94 2.43 26.22
C SER A 228 -16.33 2.15 26.79
N GLU A 229 -17.39 2.29 26.00
CA GLU A 229 -18.75 1.96 26.41
C GLU A 229 -18.88 0.50 26.83
N PHE A 230 -18.29 -0.41 26.05
CA PHE A 230 -18.26 -1.83 26.34
C PHE A 230 -17.54 -2.14 27.66
N SER A 231 -16.43 -1.45 27.96
CA SER A 231 -15.72 -1.60 29.22
C SER A 231 -16.57 -1.17 30.41
N VAL A 232 -17.21 0.01 30.33
CA VAL A 232 -18.07 0.53 31.39
C VAL A 232 -19.22 -0.43 31.68
N LYS A 233 -19.95 -0.88 30.65
CA LYS A 233 -21.05 -1.85 30.82
C LYS A 233 -20.58 -3.20 31.34
N LYS A 234 -19.37 -3.63 30.98
CA LYS A 234 -18.78 -4.86 31.53
C LYS A 234 -18.45 -4.71 33.01
N ASP A 235 -17.98 -3.55 33.44
CA ASP A 235 -17.70 -3.26 34.85
C ASP A 235 -19.00 -3.16 35.67
N GLU A 236 -20.05 -2.56 35.12
CA GLU A 236 -21.39 -2.57 35.71
C GLU A 236 -21.95 -3.99 35.86
N LEU A 237 -21.83 -4.82 34.82
CA LEU A 237 -22.20 -6.23 34.88
C LEU A 237 -21.45 -6.96 35.98
N ASN A 238 -20.14 -6.73 36.11
CA ASN A 238 -19.31 -7.31 37.17
C ASN A 238 -19.75 -6.85 38.57
N LYS A 239 -20.16 -5.59 38.74
CA LYS A 239 -20.70 -5.09 40.01
C LYS A 239 -22.01 -5.77 40.37
N TYR A 240 -22.99 -5.80 39.47
CA TYR A 240 -24.29 -6.43 39.74
C TYR A 240 -24.18 -7.95 39.94
N THR A 241 -23.30 -8.62 39.21
CA THR A 241 -23.04 -10.06 39.41
C THR A 241 -22.37 -10.35 40.75
N LYS A 242 -21.46 -9.49 41.23
CA LYS A 242 -20.91 -9.59 42.59
C LYS A 242 -21.98 -9.37 43.65
N GLN A 243 -22.79 -8.32 43.51
CA GLN A 243 -23.92 -8.05 44.41
C GLN A 243 -24.88 -9.24 44.48
N LEU A 244 -25.22 -9.84 43.33
CA LEU A 244 -26.04 -11.04 43.27
C LEU A 244 -25.36 -12.25 43.96
N SER A 245 -24.05 -12.43 43.79
CA SER A 245 -23.30 -13.49 44.48
C SER A 245 -23.23 -13.28 45.99
N GLU A 246 -23.01 -12.06 46.45
CA GLU A 246 -22.99 -11.69 47.86
C GLU A 246 -24.37 -11.86 48.50
N TYR A 247 -25.42 -11.47 47.78
CA TYR A 247 -26.81 -11.68 48.17
C TYR A 247 -27.11 -13.18 48.36
N LYS A 248 -26.76 -14.01 47.36
CA LYS A 248 -26.91 -15.47 47.43
C LYS A 248 -26.10 -16.11 48.55
N ASN A 249 -24.85 -15.70 48.72
CA ASN A 249 -24.00 -16.18 49.81
C ASN A 249 -24.55 -15.76 51.17
N GLY A 250 -25.15 -14.56 51.28
CA GLY A 250 -25.83 -14.07 52.47
C GLY A 250 -27.06 -14.90 52.81
N ILE A 251 -27.90 -15.23 51.83
CA ILE A 251 -29.05 -16.14 51.99
C ILE A 251 -28.58 -17.53 52.42
N TYR A 252 -27.58 -18.08 51.72
CA TYR A 252 -26.98 -19.37 52.04
C TYR A 252 -26.47 -19.37 53.48
N ASN A 253 -25.60 -18.44 53.86
CA ASN A 253 -25.06 -18.36 55.22
C ASN A 253 -26.15 -18.19 56.29
N ARG A 254 -27.20 -17.43 56.01
CA ARG A 254 -28.35 -17.27 56.91
C ARG A 254 -29.11 -18.59 57.09
N TYR A 255 -29.39 -19.30 56.00
CA TYR A 255 -29.98 -20.64 56.02
C TYR A 255 -29.14 -21.65 56.81
N TYR A 256 -27.82 -21.68 56.63
CA TYR A 256 -26.93 -22.56 57.40
C TYR A 256 -26.84 -22.18 58.89
N ALA A 257 -26.83 -20.88 59.21
CA ALA A 257 -26.83 -20.40 60.59
C ALA A 257 -28.14 -20.73 61.31
N GLU A 258 -29.28 -20.55 60.63
CA GLU A 258 -30.60 -20.92 61.16
C GLU A 258 -30.70 -22.43 61.40
N ASN A 259 -30.28 -23.27 60.45
CA ASN A 259 -30.29 -24.72 60.63
C ASN A 259 -29.35 -25.19 61.74
N LYS A 260 -28.14 -24.62 61.86
CA LYS A 260 -27.21 -24.91 62.96
C LYS A 260 -27.79 -24.51 64.32
N ASN A 261 -28.47 -23.37 64.39
CA ASN A 261 -29.15 -22.91 65.61
C ASN A 261 -30.36 -23.79 65.96
N ILE A 262 -31.08 -24.31 64.97
CA ILE A 262 -32.17 -25.29 65.16
C ILE A 262 -31.62 -26.58 65.77
N ASP A 263 -30.49 -27.10 65.28
CA ASP A 263 -29.89 -28.33 65.81
C ASP A 263 -29.39 -28.15 67.25
N ILE A 264 -28.79 -26.99 67.56
CA ILE A 264 -28.37 -26.64 68.93
C ILE A 264 -29.59 -26.52 69.86
N LYS A 265 -30.67 -25.86 69.40
CA LYS A 265 -31.90 -25.69 70.17
C LYS A 265 -32.60 -27.02 70.46
N LYS A 266 -32.71 -27.90 69.46
CA LYS A 266 -33.21 -29.28 69.65
C LYS A 266 -32.35 -30.07 70.65
N GLY A 267 -31.03 -29.89 70.62
CA GLY A 267 -30.11 -30.49 71.59
C GLY A 267 -30.32 -30.01 73.02
N ILE A 268 -30.54 -28.70 73.21
CA ILE A 268 -30.82 -28.08 74.51
C ILE A 268 -32.19 -28.53 75.05
N ASP A 269 -33.22 -28.55 74.20
CA ASP A 269 -34.57 -28.97 74.58
C ASP A 269 -34.57 -30.46 75.02
N ASN A 270 -33.86 -31.33 74.30
CA ASN A 270 -33.64 -32.73 74.70
C ASN A 270 -32.89 -32.87 76.04
N PHE A 271 -31.84 -32.06 76.27
CA PHE A 271 -31.11 -32.06 77.53
C PHE A 271 -31.98 -31.58 78.72
N ALA A 272 -32.82 -30.58 78.49
CA ALA A 272 -33.74 -30.06 79.49
C ALA A 272 -34.85 -31.08 79.86
N GLU A 273 -35.32 -31.87 78.89
CA GLU A 273 -36.24 -32.99 79.15
C GLU A 273 -35.58 -34.11 79.97
N ILE A 274 -34.33 -34.46 79.66
CA ILE A 274 -33.56 -35.45 80.43
C ILE A 274 -33.33 -34.98 81.88
N GLY A 275 -33.01 -33.69 82.08
CA GLY A 275 -32.85 -33.11 83.42
C GLY A 275 -34.13 -33.14 84.25
N LYS A 276 -35.28 -32.79 83.66
CA LYS A 276 -36.59 -32.88 84.33
C LYS A 276 -36.98 -34.31 84.67
N ASN A 277 -36.66 -35.27 83.79
CA ASN A 277 -36.89 -36.70 84.06
C ASN A 277 -36.02 -37.23 85.21
N LYS A 278 -34.79 -36.72 85.37
CA LYS A 278 -33.89 -37.11 86.47
C LYS A 278 -34.42 -36.66 87.85
N ASP A 279 -34.90 -35.42 87.96
CA ASP A 279 -35.51 -34.91 89.20
C ASP A 279 -36.82 -35.64 89.55
N LEU A 280 -37.61 -36.02 88.55
CA LEU A 280 -38.81 -36.85 88.72
C LEU A 280 -38.47 -38.27 89.17
N LEU A 281 -37.39 -38.86 88.63
CA LEU A 281 -36.88 -40.17 89.03
C LEU A 281 -36.35 -40.16 90.46
N GLU A 282 -35.61 -39.13 90.88
CA GLU A 282 -35.11 -39.02 92.26
C GLU A 282 -36.25 -38.84 93.28
N LYS A 283 -37.27 -38.05 92.96
CA LYS A 283 -38.47 -37.93 93.80
C LYS A 283 -39.21 -39.27 93.91
N LYS A 284 -39.39 -39.97 92.79
CA LYS A 284 -39.99 -41.32 92.80
C LYS A 284 -39.14 -42.31 93.58
N LYS A 285 -37.81 -42.25 93.49
CA LYS A 285 -36.88 -43.12 94.24
C LYS A 285 -36.98 -42.89 95.75
N LYS A 286 -37.05 -41.64 96.22
CA LYS A 286 -37.25 -41.32 97.66
C LYS A 286 -38.57 -41.85 98.21
N VAL A 287 -39.67 -41.70 97.47
CA VAL A 287 -40.99 -42.22 97.89
C VAL A 287 -40.98 -43.75 97.97
N VAL A 288 -40.28 -44.40 97.04
CA VAL A 288 -40.14 -45.86 97.01
C VAL A 288 -39.23 -46.36 98.15
N GLU A 289 -38.14 -45.64 98.47
CA GLU A 289 -37.27 -45.93 99.64
C GLU A 289 -38.00 -45.79 100.98
N GLU A 290 -38.87 -44.79 101.12
CA GLU A 290 -39.70 -44.61 102.31
C GLU A 290 -40.74 -45.74 102.45
N LYS A 291 -41.36 -46.19 101.35
CA LYS A 291 -42.23 -47.38 101.35
C LYS A 291 -41.49 -48.65 101.75
N LEU A 292 -40.25 -48.83 101.28
CA LEU A 292 -39.39 -49.97 101.65
C LEU A 292 -39.07 -49.96 103.16
N LYS A 293 -38.69 -48.81 103.72
CA LYS A 293 -38.38 -48.66 105.15
C LYS A 293 -39.59 -48.93 106.05
N ASN A 294 -40.79 -48.64 105.58
CA ASN A 294 -42.04 -48.88 106.31
C ASN A 294 -42.60 -50.31 106.13
N GLY A 295 -41.85 -51.22 105.50
CA GLY A 295 -42.20 -52.65 105.38
C GLY A 295 -43.28 -52.97 104.36
N GLY A 296 -43.62 -52.04 103.45
CA GLY A 296 -44.59 -52.26 102.38
C GLY A 296 -44.02 -53.15 101.25
N ARG A 297 -44.87 -54.01 100.66
CA ARG A 297 -44.50 -54.76 99.44
C ARG A 297 -44.33 -53.80 98.26
N LEU A 298 -43.18 -53.86 97.61
CA LEU A 298 -42.87 -53.09 96.40
C LEU A 298 -43.40 -53.76 95.14
N SER A 299 -43.90 -52.97 94.20
CA SER A 299 -44.24 -53.45 92.85
C SER A 299 -42.97 -53.69 92.01
N PHE A 300 -43.06 -54.51 90.95
CA PHE A 300 -41.95 -54.79 90.04
C PHE A 300 -41.38 -53.52 89.39
N GLU A 301 -42.24 -52.56 89.07
CA GLU A 301 -41.82 -51.25 88.53
C GLU A 301 -41.13 -50.38 89.61
N GLU A 302 -41.55 -50.48 90.87
CA GLU A 302 -40.94 -49.76 92.00
C GLU A 302 -39.55 -50.34 92.37
N LEU A 303 -39.38 -51.67 92.26
CA LEU A 303 -38.08 -52.33 92.39
C LEU A 303 -37.10 -51.92 91.28
N LEU A 304 -37.60 -51.77 90.04
CA LEU A 304 -36.80 -51.32 88.91
C LEU A 304 -36.30 -49.86 89.08
N ILE A 305 -37.07 -49.01 89.75
CA ILE A 305 -36.68 -47.62 90.04
C ILE A 305 -35.60 -47.54 91.15
N LEU A 306 -35.62 -48.45 92.12
CA LEU A 306 -34.62 -48.55 93.19
C LEU A 306 -33.27 -49.08 92.69
N TYR A 307 -33.30 -50.19 91.94
CA TYR A 307 -32.13 -50.98 91.57
C TYR A 307 -31.73 -50.89 90.08
N GLY A 308 -32.57 -50.31 89.21
CA GLY A 308 -32.31 -50.23 87.76
C GLY A 308 -31.15 -49.32 87.35
N ASN A 309 -30.41 -48.75 88.32
CA ASN A 309 -29.16 -48.02 88.09
C ASN A 309 -27.90 -48.74 88.61
N GLU A 310 -27.98 -49.97 89.14
CA GLU A 310 -26.79 -50.80 89.45
C GLU A 310 -26.28 -51.56 88.21
N ASN A 311 -26.13 -50.85 87.09
CA ASN A 311 -25.31 -51.30 85.97
C ASN A 311 -24.61 -50.10 85.35
N LYS A 312 -23.84 -49.39 86.18
CA LYS A 312 -22.62 -48.71 85.74
C LYS A 312 -21.54 -48.91 86.79
N ASP A 313 -20.38 -49.34 86.29
CA ASP A 313 -19.07 -49.43 86.94
C ASP A 313 -18.79 -50.68 87.79
N ASP A 314 -18.22 -51.73 87.19
CA ASP A 314 -16.76 -51.93 87.20
C ASP A 314 -16.32 -53.19 86.45
N GLY A 315 -15.40 -52.99 85.50
CA GLY A 315 -14.77 -54.04 84.70
C GLY A 315 -13.60 -53.46 83.91
N THR A 316 -12.66 -52.83 84.61
CA THR A 316 -11.32 -52.58 84.08
C THR A 316 -10.52 -53.88 83.99
N ALA A 317 -9.68 -53.95 82.96
CA ALA A 317 -8.42 -54.70 82.84
C ALA A 317 -8.39 -56.08 82.13
N ASN A 318 -7.51 -56.09 81.12
CA ASN A 318 -6.68 -57.18 80.56
C ASN A 318 -7.28 -58.16 79.53
N LYS A 319 -7.07 -57.82 78.25
CA LYS A 319 -5.92 -58.34 77.47
C LYS A 319 -5.59 -57.44 76.28
#